data_AF-A0A822ZHH8-F1
#
_entry.id   AF-A0A822ZHH8-F1
#
_cell.length_a   1.000
_cell.length_b   1.000
_cell.length_c   1.000
_cell.angle_alpha   90.00
_cell.angle_beta   90.00
_cell.angle_gamma   90.00
#
_symmetry.space_group_name_H-M   'P 1'
#
loop_
_entity.id
_entity.type
_entity.pdbx_description
1 polymer ?
#
loop_
_entity_poly.entity_id
_entity_poly.type
_entity_poly.pdbx_seq_one_letter_code
_entity_poly.pdbx_strand_id
1 'polypeptide(L)'
;MRLPNLKNIAEKKLNAAVVDDCFLGIQVFFHGFSKKSCHGCNDNCWFASSPVDSRNSQDSFSLGIYEKDLPENDQLNVALVDVGHASMRVCIAGIKQKKLYPCL
;
A
#
# COMPACT_ATOMS: atom_id res chain seq x y z
N MET A 1 -8.37 16.92 -7.86
CA MET A 1 -9.68 16.30 -8.20
C MET A 1 -9.46 15.00 -9.01
N ARG A 2 -9.12 13.88 -8.36
CA ARG A 2 -9.01 12.55 -9.01
C ARG A 2 -9.60 11.42 -8.13
N LEU A 3 -9.45 11.50 -6.81
CA LEU A 3 -9.99 10.52 -5.86
C LEU A 3 -11.52 10.39 -5.89
N PRO A 4 -12.34 11.47 -5.96
CA PRO A 4 -13.79 11.34 -6.04
C PRO A 4 -14.28 10.60 -7.30
N ASN A 5 -13.56 10.76 -8.42
CA ASN A 5 -13.88 10.04 -9.65
C ASN A 5 -13.64 8.53 -9.50
N LEU A 6 -12.57 8.14 -8.79
CA LEU A 6 -12.30 6.73 -8.49
C LEU A 6 -13.36 6.13 -7.56
N LYS A 7 -13.84 6.89 -6.56
CA LYS A 7 -14.97 6.48 -5.70
C LYS A 7 -16.23 6.22 -6.54
N ASN A 8 -16.61 7.15 -7.41
CA ASN A 8 -17.79 7.01 -8.27
C ASN A 8 -17.70 5.77 -9.20
N ILE A 9 -16.51 5.50 -9.75
CA ILE A 9 -16.27 4.30 -10.58
C ILE A 9 -16.44 3.03 -9.74
N ALA A 10 -15.87 2.99 -8.53
CA ALA A 10 -15.97 1.84 -7.64
C ALA A 10 -17.42 1.57 -7.21
N GLU A 11 -18.18 2.60 -6.83
CA GLU A 11 -19.60 2.48 -6.46
C GLU A 11 -20.44 1.91 -7.59
N LYS A 12 -20.24 2.40 -8.82
CA LYS A 12 -20.93 1.89 -10.01
C LYS A 12 -20.56 0.44 -10.32
N LYS A 13 -19.30 0.05 -10.13
CA LYS A 13 -18.83 -1.31 -10.41
C LYS A 13 -19.28 -2.32 -9.37
N LEU A 14 -19.38 -1.92 -8.11
CA LEU A 14 -19.81 -2.78 -7.01
C LEU A 14 -21.34 -2.79 -6.84
N ASN A 15 -22.06 -1.86 -7.48
CA ASN A 15 -23.49 -1.63 -7.25
C ASN A 15 -23.82 -1.47 -5.76
N ALA A 16 -22.90 -0.86 -5.02
CA ALA A 16 -22.95 -0.68 -3.57
C ALA A 16 -22.24 0.62 -3.21
N ALA A 17 -22.64 1.24 -2.11
CA ALA A 17 -21.96 2.41 -1.57
C ALA A 17 -20.53 2.00 -1.14
N VAL A 18 -19.53 2.78 -1.56
CA VAL A 18 -18.15 2.61 -1.10
C VAL A 18 -18.02 3.39 0.20
N VAL A 19 -17.70 2.66 1.27
CA VAL A 19 -17.45 3.22 2.60
C VAL A 19 -16.34 4.26 2.52
N ASP A 20 -16.35 5.23 3.42
CA ASP A 20 -15.35 6.29 3.51
C ASP A 20 -13.93 5.79 3.87
N ASP A 21 -13.76 4.49 4.12
CA ASP A 21 -12.46 3.88 4.35
C ASP A 21 -11.81 3.44 3.04
N CYS A 22 -10.65 4.03 2.73
CA CYS A 22 -9.84 3.62 1.59
C CYS A 22 -8.36 3.61 1.96
N PHE A 23 -7.61 2.71 1.33
CA PHE A 23 -6.16 2.64 1.47
C PHE A 23 -5.49 3.19 0.22
N LEU A 24 -4.61 4.19 0.39
CA LEU A 24 -3.86 4.77 -0.71
C LEU A 24 -2.37 4.38 -0.58
N GLY A 25 -1.81 3.75 -1.60
CA GLY A 25 -0.38 3.51 -1.68
C GLY A 25 0.39 4.80 -1.95
N ILE A 26 0.97 5.38 -0.90
CA ILE A 26 1.83 6.57 -0.99
C ILE A 26 3.29 6.14 -1.20
N GLN A 27 4.08 6.98 -1.86
CA GLN A 27 5.51 6.73 -2.00
C GLN A 27 6.26 7.01 -0.67
N VAL A 28 7.23 6.17 -0.34
CA VAL A 28 8.11 6.26 0.85
C VAL A 28 8.77 7.63 0.97
N PHE A 29 9.15 8.26 -0.16
CA PHE A 29 9.81 9.57 -0.16
C PHE A 29 8.86 10.75 0.14
N PHE A 30 7.55 10.54 0.24
CA PHE A 30 6.65 11.60 0.69
C PHE A 30 7.01 11.99 2.13
N HIS A 31 7.57 13.19 2.27
CA HIS A 31 7.85 13.80 3.56
C HIS A 31 6.54 14.06 4.33
N GLY A 32 6.64 14.23 5.65
CA GLY A 32 5.49 14.32 6.55
C GLY A 32 4.44 15.37 6.14
N PHE A 33 4.85 16.48 5.49
CA PHE A 33 3.91 17.46 4.94
C PHE A 33 3.09 16.92 3.78
N SER A 34 3.71 16.26 2.81
CA SER A 34 3.00 15.70 1.66
C SER A 34 2.06 14.55 2.05
N LYS A 35 2.42 13.75 3.07
CA LYS A 35 1.51 12.74 3.65
C LYS A 35 0.28 13.38 4.29
N LYS A 36 0.46 14.46 5.05
CA LYS A 36 -0.64 15.22 5.66
C LYS A 36 -1.50 15.95 4.62
N SER A 37 -0.92 16.42 3.52
CA SER A 37 -1.68 17.00 2.40
C SER A 37 -2.49 15.96 1.64
N CYS A 38 -2.01 14.72 1.52
CA CYS A 38 -2.83 13.60 1.03
C CYS A 38 -3.96 13.25 2.02
N HIS A 39 -3.69 13.34 3.33
CA HIS A 39 -4.68 13.13 4.39
C HIS A 39 -5.79 14.19 4.37
N GLY A 40 -5.45 15.47 4.23
CA GLY A 40 -6.40 16.58 4.17
C GLY A 40 -7.12 16.74 2.83
N CYS A 41 -6.89 15.85 1.85
CA CYS A 41 -7.56 15.91 0.54
C CYS A 41 -8.93 15.20 0.53
N ASN A 42 -9.34 14.59 1.66
CA ASN A 42 -10.68 14.07 1.88
C ASN A 42 -10.98 14.09 3.39
N ASP A 43 -11.99 14.84 3.83
CA ASP A 43 -12.44 14.90 5.24
C ASP A 43 -12.91 13.52 5.77
N ASN A 44 -13.18 12.58 4.86
CA ASN A 44 -13.67 11.25 5.14
C ASN A 44 -12.81 10.16 4.45
N CYS A 45 -11.48 10.23 4.54
CA CYS A 45 -10.64 9.07 4.27
C CYS A 45 -9.88 8.74 5.53
N TRP A 46 -10.32 7.71 6.26
CA TRP A 46 -9.54 7.22 7.38
C TRP A 46 -8.30 6.52 6.83
N PHE A 47 -7.18 7.24 6.82
CA PHE A 47 -5.88 6.60 6.67
C PHE A 47 -5.61 5.90 8.00
N ALA A 48 -5.72 4.58 8.03
CA ALA A 48 -5.15 3.82 9.13
C ALA A 48 -3.66 4.14 9.11
N SER A 49 -3.18 4.91 10.10
CA SER A 49 -1.76 5.16 10.36
C SER A 49 -1.12 3.86 10.84
N SER A 50 -1.07 2.88 9.94
CA SER A 50 -0.48 1.58 10.11
C SER A 50 0.88 1.61 9.43
N PRO A 51 1.88 0.82 9.88
CA PRO A 51 3.19 0.73 9.23
C PRO A 51 3.17 0.35 7.72
N VAL A 52 2.00 0.06 7.15
CA VAL A 52 1.75 -0.45 5.79
C VAL A 52 1.41 0.66 4.77
N ASP A 53 1.62 1.93 5.10
CA ASP A 53 1.19 3.04 4.23
C ASP A 53 2.08 3.31 3.00
N SER A 54 3.18 2.56 2.88
CA SER A 54 4.05 2.65 1.72
C SER A 54 3.60 1.67 0.64
N ARG A 55 3.55 2.11 -0.61
CA ARG A 55 3.21 1.24 -1.75
C ARG A 55 4.06 -0.04 -1.78
N ASN A 56 5.36 0.04 -1.49
CA ASN A 56 6.22 -1.15 -1.47
C ASN A 56 5.88 -2.11 -0.31
N SER A 57 5.41 -1.58 0.82
CA SER A 57 4.91 -2.39 1.93
C SER A 57 3.62 -3.12 1.53
N GLN A 58 2.73 -2.46 0.79
CA GLN A 58 1.53 -3.10 0.21
C GLN A 58 1.88 -4.18 -0.82
N ASP A 59 2.89 -3.92 -1.67
CA ASP A 59 3.36 -4.89 -2.66
C ASP A 59 3.99 -6.11 -1.98
N SER A 60 4.80 -5.90 -0.93
CA SER A 60 5.39 -6.98 -0.13
C SER A 60 4.32 -7.80 0.61
N PHE A 61 3.27 -7.15 1.10
CA PHE A 61 2.13 -7.83 1.72
C PHE A 61 1.35 -8.66 0.70
N SER A 62 1.11 -8.10 -0.48
CA SER A 62 0.43 -8.77 -1.60
C SER A 62 1.20 -10.02 -2.04
N LEU A 63 2.53 -9.93 -2.12
CA LEU A 63 3.39 -11.08 -2.39
C LEU A 63 3.27 -12.12 -1.27
N GLY A 64 3.29 -11.69 0.00
CA GLY A 64 3.17 -12.59 1.15
C GLY A 64 1.84 -13.35 1.26
N ILE A 65 0.73 -12.80 0.74
CA ILE A 65 -0.58 -13.48 0.72
C ILE A 65 -0.79 -14.34 -0.53
N TYR A 66 -0.15 -13.97 -1.64
CA TYR A 66 -0.27 -14.67 -2.91
C TYR A 66 0.63 -15.91 -2.96
N GLU A 67 1.88 -15.75 -2.52
CA GLU A 67 2.90 -16.79 -2.59
C GLU A 67 2.56 -17.97 -1.66
N LYS A 68 2.46 -19.16 -2.24
CA LYS A 68 2.06 -20.38 -1.51
C LYS A 68 3.23 -21.10 -0.85
N ASP A 69 4.42 -20.98 -1.44
CA ASP A 69 5.62 -21.72 -1.06
C ASP A 69 6.56 -20.86 -0.19
N LEU A 70 5.99 -20.17 0.80
CA LEU A 70 6.77 -19.37 1.73
C LEU A 70 7.40 -20.26 2.81
N PRO A 71 8.67 -20.03 3.17
CA PRO A 71 9.32 -20.76 4.25
C PRO A 71 8.63 -20.50 5.60
N GLU A 72 8.43 -21.57 6.37
CA GLU A 72 7.80 -21.52 7.69
C GLU A 72 8.78 -21.04 8.77
N ASN A 73 10.02 -21.55 8.73
CA ASN A 73 11.04 -21.28 9.73
C ASN A 73 12.05 -20.21 9.29
N ASP A 74 12.47 -20.24 8.03
CA ASP A 74 13.48 -19.32 7.49
C ASP A 74 12.87 -18.06 6.90
N GLN A 75 13.61 -16.97 6.89
CA GLN A 75 13.16 -15.71 6.28
C GLN A 75 13.55 -15.70 4.80
N LEU A 76 12.57 -15.50 3.92
CA LEU A 76 12.83 -15.18 2.53
C LEU A 76 13.01 -13.67 2.39
N ASN A 77 14.21 -13.24 2.00
CA ASN A 77 14.45 -11.83 1.69
C ASN A 77 14.10 -11.57 0.23
N VAL A 78 13.22 -10.60 -0.02
CA VAL A 78 12.76 -10.21 -1.35
C VAL A 78 13.11 -8.75 -1.61
N ALA A 79 13.74 -8.49 -2.75
CA ALA A 79 13.94 -7.14 -3.26
C ALA A 79 12.79 -6.76 -4.21
N LEU A 80 12.02 -5.75 -3.83
CA LEU A 80 10.93 -5.17 -4.61
C LEU A 80 11.44 -3.91 -5.30
N VAL A 81 11.50 -3.95 -6.63
CA VAL A 81 11.92 -2.83 -7.47
C VAL A 81 10.69 -2.30 -8.23
N ASP A 82 10.18 -1.15 -7.79
CA ASP A 82 9.05 -0.44 -8.39
C ASP A 82 9.59 0.73 -9.24
N VAL A 83 9.42 0.64 -10.55
CA VAL A 83 9.76 1.70 -11.51
C VAL A 83 8.48 2.21 -12.13
N GLY A 84 8.01 3.36 -11.63
CA GLY A 84 6.83 4.06 -12.13
C GLY A 84 7.16 5.23 -13.03
N HIS A 85 6.11 5.86 -13.55
CA HIS A 85 6.18 6.98 -14.51
C HIS A 85 7.10 8.14 -14.08
N ALA A 86 7.21 8.44 -12.78
CA ALA A 86 7.99 9.56 -12.27
C ALA A 86 8.88 9.20 -11.06
N SER A 87 9.04 7.90 -10.76
CA SER A 87 9.72 7.47 -9.53
C SER A 87 10.23 6.05 -9.64
N MET A 88 11.44 5.80 -9.15
CA MET A 88 11.98 4.46 -8.91
C MET A 88 12.17 4.25 -7.42
N ARG A 89 11.79 3.07 -6.91
CA ARG A 89 11.96 2.68 -5.52
C ARG A 89 12.36 1.22 -5.37
N VAL A 90 13.20 0.98 -4.39
CA VAL A 90 13.63 -0.35 -3.98
C VAL A 90 13.24 -0.54 -2.52
N CYS A 91 12.67 -1.69 -2.19
CA CYS A 91 12.43 -2.14 -0.81
C CYS A 91 13.00 -3.55 -0.67
N ILE A 92 13.69 -3.82 0.44
CA ILE A 92 14.05 -5.18 0.83
C ILE A 92 13.13 -5.59 1.97
N ALA A 93 12.29 -6.60 1.74
CA ALA A 93 11.35 -7.12 2.71
C ALA A 93 11.71 -8.55 3.11
N GLY A 94 11.56 -8.87 4.40
CA GLY A 94 11.61 -10.24 4.88
C GLY A 94 10.21 -10.83 4.88
N ILE A 95 10.02 -12.00 4.28
CA ILE A 95 8.73 -12.68 4.21
C ILE A 95 8.88 -14.08 4.83
N LYS A 96 7.94 -14.44 5.70
CA LYS A 96 7.72 -15.80 6.20
C LYS A 96 6.24 -16.14 6.05
N GLN A 97 5.91 -17.41 6.16
CA GLN A 97 4.50 -17.81 6.13
C GLN A 97 3.71 -17.04 7.20
N LYS A 98 2.66 -16.31 6.78
CA LYS A 98 1.80 -15.46 7.64
C LYS A 98 2.49 -14.30 8.38
N LYS A 99 3.74 -13.95 8.05
CA LYS A 99 4.47 -12.85 8.70
C LYS A 99 5.30 -12.04 7.72
N LEU A 100 5.15 -10.72 7.78
CA LEU A 100 5.89 -9.76 6.98
C LEU A 100 6.80 -8.92 7.89
N TYR A 101 8.05 -8.76 7.51
CA TYR A 101 9.01 -7.84 8.12
C TYR A 101 9.09 -6.55 7.29
N PRO A 102 9.16 -5.38 7.93
CA PRO A 102 9.08 -4.09 7.24
C PRO A 102 10.23 -3.87 6.26
N CYS A 103 9.96 -3.10 5.21
CA CYS A 103 10.94 -2.64 4.23
C CYS A 103 12.07 -1.85 4.91
N LEU A 104 13.32 -2.23 4.65
CA LEU A 104 14.52 -1.43 4.92
C LEU A 104 14.73 -0.35 3.86
#